data_AF-A0A9D8J3M3-F1
#
_entry.id   AF-A0A9D8J3M3-F1
#
_cell.length_a   1.000
_cell.length_b   1.000
_cell.length_c   1.000
_cell.angle_alpha   90.00
_cell.angle_beta   90.00
_cell.angle_gamma   90.00
#
_symmetry.space_group_name_H-M   'P 1'
#
loop_
_entity.id
_entity.type
_entity.pdbx_description
1 polymer ?
#
loop_
_entity_poly.entity_id
_entity_poly.type
_entity_poly.pdbx_seq_one_letter_code
_entity_poly.pdbx_strand_id
1 'polypeptide(L)'
;MTSNPAYDDHLAVSKSARSKRLMCMRGMIGLSRREFCEKYNLSPGTLQNWEKARFGGLTEKGAKRMIEHFKEEGVYCSFRWLMYGEGEEAKLVD
;
A
#
# COMPACT_ATOMS: atom_id res chain seq x y z
N MET A 1 7.83 -3.84 36.11
CA MET A 1 8.19 -4.34 34.77
C MET A 1 6.90 -4.71 34.06
N THR A 2 6.23 -3.74 33.44
CA THR A 2 5.02 -4.00 32.65
C THR A 2 5.38 -3.71 31.19
N SER A 3 5.68 -4.75 30.44
CA SER A 3 5.85 -4.67 28.99
C SER A 3 4.49 -4.22 28.42
N ASN A 4 4.43 -2.97 27.96
CA ASN A 4 3.30 -2.51 27.16
C ASN A 4 3.29 -3.33 25.86
N PRO A 5 2.22 -4.05 25.48
CA PRO A 5 2.17 -4.83 24.24
C PRO A 5 2.05 -3.94 22.99
N ALA A 6 2.54 -2.69 23.06
CA ALA A 6 2.56 -1.75 21.97
C ALA A 6 3.44 -2.31 20.85
N TYR A 7 2.78 -2.78 19.80
CA TYR A 7 3.25 -2.95 18.43
C TYR A 7 4.70 -3.46 18.29
N ASP A 8 4.84 -4.71 17.86
CA ASP A 8 6.11 -5.15 17.28
C ASP A 8 6.35 -4.35 15.98
N ASP A 9 7.15 -3.28 16.08
CA ASP A 9 7.51 -2.39 14.98
C ASP A 9 8.08 -3.17 13.78
N HIS A 10 8.73 -4.31 14.02
CA HIS A 10 9.25 -5.16 12.94
C HIS A 10 8.14 -5.80 12.09
N LEU A 11 6.95 -6.04 12.67
CA LEU A 11 5.80 -6.54 11.92
C LEU A 11 5.22 -5.45 11.01
N ALA A 12 5.19 -4.19 11.46
CA ALA A 12 4.61 -3.07 10.73
C ALA A 12 5.39 -2.71 9.44
N VAL A 13 6.71 -2.86 9.46
CA VAL A 13 7.60 -2.62 8.30
C VAL A 13 7.73 -3.83 7.36
N SER A 14 7.19 -4.98 7.75
CA SER A 14 7.28 -6.21 6.96
C SER A 14 6.65 -6.06 5.56
N LYS A 15 7.14 -6.85 4.60
CA LYS A 15 6.54 -6.89 3.24
C LYS A 15 5.06 -7.29 3.26
N SER A 16 4.64 -8.12 4.21
CA SER A 16 3.25 -8.54 4.39
C SER A 16 2.39 -7.39 4.91
N ALA A 17 2.90 -6.58 5.83
CA ALA A 17 2.19 -5.39 6.30
C ALA A 17 2.05 -4.32 5.20
N ARG A 18 3.12 -4.08 4.42
CA ARG A 18 3.06 -3.22 3.22
C ARG A 18 2.04 -3.70 2.19
N SER A 19 1.98 -5.01 1.93
CA SER A 19 0.99 -5.65 1.06
C SER A 19 -0.45 -5.39 1.55
N LYS A 20 -0.72 -5.57 2.86
CA LYS A 20 -2.05 -5.33 3.43
C LYS A 20 -2.49 -3.88 3.26
N ARG A 21 -1.61 -2.92 3.53
CA ARG A 21 -1.91 -1.48 3.35
C ARG A 21 -2.12 -1.11 1.88
N LEU A 22 -1.33 -1.68 0.97
CA LEU A 22 -1.54 -1.50 -0.46
C LEU A 22 -2.90 -2.04 -0.92
N MET A 23 -3.29 -3.22 -0.45
CA MET A 23 -4.58 -3.83 -0.77
C MET A 23 -5.75 -3.04 -0.18
N CYS A 24 -5.58 -2.43 1.00
CA CYS A 24 -6.56 -1.52 1.59
C CYS A 24 -6.88 -0.37 0.63
N MET A 25 -5.87 0.35 0.13
CA MET A 25 -6.06 1.42 -0.86
C MET A 25 -6.71 0.91 -2.16
N ARG A 26 -6.26 -0.24 -2.67
CA ARG A 26 -6.85 -0.88 -3.87
C ARG A 26 -8.32 -1.24 -3.70
N GLY A 27 -8.77 -1.55 -2.48
CA GLY A 27 -10.16 -1.83 -2.16
C GLY A 27 -11.06 -0.59 -2.13
N MET A 28 -10.49 0.61 -1.98
CA MET A 28 -11.25 1.86 -1.87
C MET A 28 -11.72 2.40 -3.23
N ILE A 29 -11.00 2.09 -4.32
CA ILE A 29 -11.17 2.75 -5.62
C ILE A 29 -12.12 2.04 -6.59
N GLY A 30 -12.77 0.95 -6.19
CA GLY A 30 -13.78 0.24 -7.00
C GLY A 30 -13.29 -0.46 -8.28
N LEU A 31 -12.09 -0.16 -8.78
CA LEU A 31 -11.51 -0.82 -9.95
C LEU A 31 -11.12 -2.28 -9.63
N SER A 32 -11.11 -3.16 -10.61
CA SER A 32 -10.42 -4.45 -10.54
C SER A 32 -8.90 -4.27 -10.68
N ARG A 33 -8.12 -5.31 -10.37
CA ARG A 33 -6.66 -5.30 -10.60
C ARG A 33 -6.32 -5.05 -12.08
N ARG A 34 -7.09 -5.65 -12.99
CA ARG A 34 -6.91 -5.53 -14.43
C ARG A 34 -7.12 -4.08 -14.89
N GLU A 35 -8.25 -3.50 -14.54
CA GLU A 35 -8.58 -2.11 -14.90
C GLU A 35 -7.57 -1.12 -14.33
N PHE A 36 -7.15 -1.30 -13.08
CA PHE A 36 -6.11 -0.47 -12.50
C PHE A 36 -4.78 -0.58 -13.26
N CYS A 37 -4.36 -1.79 -13.62
CA CYS A 37 -3.13 -2.02 -14.37
C CYS A 37 -3.18 -1.40 -15.77
N GLU A 38 -4.32 -1.54 -16.46
CA GLU A 38 -4.56 -0.95 -17.78
C GLU A 38 -4.54 0.57 -17.71
N LYS A 39 -5.30 1.17 -16.79
CA LYS A 39 -5.38 2.63 -16.60
C LYS A 39 -4.03 3.28 -16.32
N TYR A 40 -3.20 2.65 -15.48
CA TYR A 40 -1.94 3.22 -15.01
C TYR A 40 -0.67 2.67 -15.66
N ASN A 41 -0.84 1.89 -16.74
CA ASN A 41 0.25 1.21 -17.44
C ASN A 41 1.21 0.49 -16.47
N LEU A 42 0.65 -0.34 -15.61
CA LEU A 42 1.38 -1.14 -14.62
C LEU A 42 1.30 -2.61 -15.01
N SER A 43 2.42 -3.32 -14.96
CA SER A 43 2.42 -4.76 -15.21
C SER A 43 1.54 -5.49 -14.17
N PRO A 44 0.55 -6.31 -14.59
CA PRO A 44 -0.28 -7.09 -13.68
C PRO A 44 0.52 -7.99 -12.73
N GLY A 45 1.62 -8.57 -13.21
CA GLY A 45 2.53 -9.38 -12.40
C GLY A 45 3.26 -8.57 -11.33
N THR A 46 3.61 -7.32 -11.63
CA THR A 46 4.24 -6.41 -10.65
C THR A 46 3.28 -6.09 -9.52
N LEU A 47 2.06 -5.64 -9.84
CA LEU A 47 1.04 -5.34 -8.83
C LEU A 47 0.71 -6.59 -8.00
N GLN A 48 0.53 -7.75 -8.65
CA GLN A 48 0.26 -9.00 -7.95
C GLN A 48 1.39 -9.39 -6.98
N ASN A 49 2.65 -9.23 -7.38
CA ASN A 49 3.79 -9.53 -6.50
C ASN A 49 3.83 -8.61 -5.28
N TRP A 50 3.51 -7.33 -5.46
CA TRP A 50 3.40 -6.38 -4.34
C TRP A 50 2.24 -6.72 -3.41
N GLU A 51 1.04 -6.96 -3.95
CA GLU A 51 -0.15 -7.33 -3.16
C GLU A 51 0.00 -8.68 -2.45
N LYS A 52 0.78 -9.63 -2.99
CA LYS A 52 1.04 -10.94 -2.36
C LYS A 52 2.33 -10.98 -1.52
N ALA A 53 3.01 -9.85 -1.31
CA ALA A 53 4.29 -9.79 -0.60
C ALA A 53 5.35 -10.78 -1.13
N ARG A 54 5.35 -11.04 -2.45
CA ARG A 54 6.31 -11.91 -3.10
C ARG A 54 7.63 -11.18 -3.35
N PHE A 55 8.73 -11.93 -3.35
CA PHE A 55 10.08 -11.39 -3.47
C PHE A 55 10.32 -10.30 -2.42
N GLY A 56 10.86 -9.14 -2.81
CA GLY A 56 11.07 -7.97 -1.95
C GLY A 56 9.80 -7.17 -1.59
N GLY A 57 8.64 -7.50 -2.16
CA GLY A 57 7.38 -6.78 -1.95
C GLY A 57 7.37 -5.38 -2.58
N LEU A 58 6.47 -4.52 -2.08
CA LEU A 58 6.35 -3.13 -2.54
C LEU A 58 7.61 -2.32 -2.22
N THR A 59 8.31 -1.83 -3.24
CA THR A 59 9.51 -1.00 -3.07
C THR A 59 9.13 0.45 -2.78
N GLU A 60 10.04 1.27 -2.27
CA GLU A 60 9.78 2.71 -2.06
C GLU A 60 9.44 3.44 -3.36
N LYS A 61 10.15 3.14 -4.46
CA LYS A 61 9.82 3.68 -5.79
C LYS A 61 8.42 3.26 -6.23
N GLY A 62 8.06 2.00 -6.00
CA GLY A 62 6.71 1.49 -6.26
C GLY A 62 5.67 2.20 -5.41
N ALA A 63 5.92 2.38 -4.11
CA ALA A 63 5.01 3.05 -3.18
C ALA A 63 4.74 4.49 -3.59
N LYS A 64 5.77 5.28 -3.90
CA LYS A 64 5.61 6.66 -4.40
C LYS A 64 4.75 6.71 -5.66
N ARG A 65 5.02 5.82 -6.63
CA ARG A 65 4.20 5.74 -7.86
C ARG A 65 2.75 5.37 -7.56
N MET A 66 2.51 4.42 -6.66
CA MET A 66 1.16 4.00 -6.29
C MET A 66 0.39 5.13 -5.58
N ILE A 67 1.05 5.91 -4.71
CA ILE A 67 0.43 7.05 -4.02
C ILE A 67 -0.10 8.08 -5.03
N GLU A 68 0.67 8.42 -6.06
CA GLU A 68 0.21 9.34 -7.11
C GLU A 68 -1.01 8.76 -7.85
N HIS A 69 -0.97 7.47 -8.22
CA HIS A 69 -2.09 6.81 -8.90
C HIS A 69 -3.36 6.79 -8.05
N PHE A 70 -3.24 6.51 -6.75
CA PHE A 70 -4.39 6.51 -5.84
C PHE A 70 -4.93 7.90 -5.59
N LYS A 71 -4.08 8.92 -5.59
CA LYS A 71 -4.51 10.31 -5.50
C LYS A 71 -5.40 10.71 -6.68
N GLU A 72 -5.09 10.24 -7.89
CA GLU A 72 -5.97 10.43 -9.06
C GLU A 72 -7.34 9.76 -8.90
N GLU A 73 -7.43 8.71 -8.07
CA GLU A 73 -8.69 8.02 -7.73
C GLU A 73 -9.36 8.55 -6.46
N GLY A 74 -8.95 9.73 -5.97
CA GLY A 74 -9.54 10.33 -4.77
C GLY A 74 -9.14 9.64 -3.47
N VAL A 75 -8.01 8.92 -3.44
CA VAL A 75 -7.47 8.30 -2.23
C VAL A 75 -6.15 8.94 -1.84
N TYR A 76 -6.14 9.57 -0.68
CA TYR A 76 -4.92 10.04 -0.04
C TYR A 76 -4.29 8.93 0.81
N CYS A 77 -2.96 8.81 0.82
CA CYS A 77 -2.24 8.21 1.93
C CYS A 77 -0.83 8.79 2.05
N SER A 78 -0.26 8.74 3.26
CA SER A 78 1.13 9.12 3.45
C SER A 78 2.08 7.96 3.08
N PHE A 79 3.26 8.31 2.54
CA PHE A 79 4.32 7.34 2.28
C PHE A 79 4.74 6.59 3.55
N ARG A 80 4.83 7.30 4.69
CA ARG A 80 5.19 6.72 5.99
C ARG A 80 4.18 5.65 6.40
N TRP A 81 2.89 5.89 6.15
CA TRP A 81 1.87 4.92 6.53
C TRP A 81 1.95 3.71 5.62
N LEU A 82 2.01 3.89 4.30
CA LEU A 82 2.09 2.78 3.35
C LEU A 82 3.32 1.90 3.62
N MET A 83 4.48 2.50 3.90
CA MET A 83 5.73 1.76 4.06
C MET A 83 5.96 1.22 5.47
N TYR A 84 5.62 1.99 6.51
CA TYR A 84 6.01 1.69 7.89
C TYR A 84 4.81 1.57 8.84
N GLY A 85 3.60 1.95 8.42
CA GLY A 85 2.41 1.96 9.28
C GLY A 85 2.32 3.18 10.18
N GLU A 86 3.08 4.24 9.89
CA GLU A 86 3.15 5.45 10.70
C GLU A 86 2.58 6.68 9.97
N GLY A 87 1.99 7.62 10.70
CA GLY A 87 1.45 8.85 10.12
C GLY A 87 0.04 8.65 9.55
N GLU A 88 -0.37 9.52 8.63
CA GLU A 88 -1.75 9.54 8.15
C GLU A 88 -2.06 8.33 7.27
N GLU A 89 -3.12 7.62 7.66
CA GLU A 89 -3.65 6.45 6.97
C GLU A 89 -4.42 6.78 5.69
N ALA A 90 -4.73 5.73 4.92
CA ALA A 90 -5.48 5.89 3.69
C ALA A 90 -6.91 6.40 3.96
N LYS A 91 -7.33 7.45 3.26
CA LYS A 91 -8.67 8.01 3.32
C LYS A 91 -9.15 8.49 1.95
N LEU A 92 -10.45 8.41 1.73
CA LEU A 92 -11.08 9.08 0.59
C LEU A 92 -10.97 10.59 0.82
N VAL A 93 -10.69 11.31 -0.25
CA VAL A 93 -10.67 12.77 -0.26
C VAL A 93 -11.67 13.25 -1.31
N ASP A 94 -12.51 14.19 -0.91
CA ASP A 94 -13.53 14.83 -1.76
C ASP A 94 -12.91 15.83 -2.75
#